data_AF-A0A097AQZ6-F1
#
_entry.id   AF-A0A097AQZ6-F1
#
_cell.length_a   1.000
_cell.length_b   1.000
_cell.length_c   1.000
_cell.angle_alpha   90.00
_cell.angle_beta   90.00
_cell.angle_gamma   90.00
#
_symmetry.space_group_name_H-M   'P 1'
#
loop_
_entity.id
_entity.type
_entity.pdbx_description
1 polymer ?
#
loop_
_entity_poly.entity_id
_entity_poly.type
_entity_poly.pdbx_seq_one_letter_code
_entity_poly.pdbx_strand_id
1 'polypeptide(L)'
;MVRDDITFFKLHQIIQCAMGWLEEHLYEFEVGDLIIGEKDNEWDINIDREIKSSRSVRLRDIGFVPKNKFEYIYDFDDCWEHEIIVEKVLEPGKGIKISCMYWRQKKMST
;
A
#
# COMPACT_ATOMS: atom_id res chain seq x y z
N MET A 1 6.68 13.02 -2.08
CA MET A 1 5.45 13.75 -1.67
C MET A 1 4.38 13.40 -2.67
N VAL A 2 3.18 13.05 -2.20
CA VAL A 2 2.07 12.63 -3.07
C VAL A 2 0.80 13.40 -2.72
N ARG A 3 -0.16 13.51 -3.63
CA ARG A 3 -1.48 14.09 -3.30
C ARG A 3 -2.26 13.13 -2.41
N ASP A 4 -3.15 13.66 -1.58
CA ASP A 4 -4.00 12.90 -0.65
C ASP A 4 -5.25 12.32 -1.34
N ASP A 5 -5.64 12.86 -2.49
CA ASP A 5 -6.77 12.39 -3.30
C ASP A 5 -6.41 11.24 -4.24
N ILE A 6 -5.16 10.79 -4.28
CA ILE A 6 -4.77 9.60 -5.05
C ILE A 6 -5.28 8.33 -4.38
N THR A 7 -5.44 7.30 -5.18
CA THR A 7 -5.81 5.96 -4.74
C THR A 7 -4.58 5.18 -4.28
N PHE A 8 -4.80 4.09 -3.54
CA PHE A 8 -3.73 3.15 -3.19
C PHE A 8 -3.11 2.49 -4.42
N PHE A 9 -3.88 2.25 -5.49
CA PHE A 9 -3.35 1.83 -6.78
C PHE A 9 -2.32 2.84 -7.31
N LYS A 10 -2.62 4.14 -7.24
CA LYS A 10 -1.67 5.15 -7.69
C LYS A 10 -0.43 5.24 -6.80
N LEU A 11 -0.58 5.00 -5.49
CA LEU A 11 0.56 4.89 -4.58
C LEU A 11 1.44 3.69 -4.96
N HIS A 12 0.86 2.53 -5.27
CA HIS A 12 1.59 1.36 -5.76
C HIS A 12 2.42 1.71 -7.01
N GLN A 13 1.83 2.34 -8.03
CA GLN A 13 2.57 2.74 -9.24
C GLN A 13 3.75 3.67 -8.93
N ILE A 14 3.58 4.57 -7.96
CA ILE A 14 4.66 5.48 -7.53
C ILE A 14 5.80 4.70 -6.89
N ILE A 15 5.49 3.71 -6.05
CA ILE A 15 6.49 2.82 -5.45
C ILE A 15 7.21 2.02 -6.53
N GLN A 16 6.48 1.41 -7.45
CA GLN A 16 7.02 0.64 -8.58
C GLN A 16 8.01 1.46 -9.40
N CYS A 17 7.62 2.68 -9.79
CA CYS A 17 8.49 3.62 -10.48
C CYS A 17 9.72 4.01 -9.65
N ALA A 18 9.57 4.24 -8.34
CA ALA A 18 10.68 4.59 -7.46
C ALA A 18 11.69 3.44 -7.31
N MET A 19 11.23 2.20 -7.46
CA MET A 19 12.04 0.99 -7.34
C MET A 19 12.60 0.45 -8.64
N GLY A 20 12.07 0.92 -9.78
CA GLY A 20 12.41 0.36 -11.09
C GLY A 20 11.81 -1.04 -11.30
N TRP A 21 10.68 -1.34 -10.66
CA TRP A 21 9.91 -2.56 -10.86
C TRP A 21 8.88 -2.39 -11.99
N LEU A 22 8.34 -3.52 -12.47
CA LEU A 22 7.54 -3.59 -13.70
C LEU A 22 6.03 -3.88 -13.48
N GLU A 23 5.51 -3.74 -12.26
CA GLU A 23 4.09 -4.04 -11.94
C GLU A 23 3.66 -5.48 -12.30
N GLU A 24 4.59 -6.44 -12.26
CA GLU A 24 4.35 -7.81 -12.76
C GLU A 24 3.67 -8.75 -11.76
N HIS A 25 3.69 -8.40 -10.47
CA HIS A 25 3.17 -9.25 -9.40
C HIS A 25 2.03 -8.60 -8.61
N LEU A 26 1.29 -9.44 -7.88
CA LEU A 26 0.28 -8.99 -6.92
C LEU A 26 0.91 -8.17 -5.79
N TYR A 27 0.08 -7.33 -5.19
CA TYR A 27 0.47 -6.48 -4.09
C TYR A 27 -0.71 -6.19 -3.17
N GLU A 28 -0.39 -5.81 -1.94
CA GLU A 28 -1.36 -5.31 -0.97
C GLU A 28 -0.76 -4.27 -0.04
N PHE A 29 -1.64 -3.50 0.58
CA PHE A 29 -1.31 -2.61 1.68
C PHE A 29 -2.08 -3.07 2.92
N GLU A 30 -1.38 -3.19 4.05
CA GLU A 30 -2.00 -3.45 5.34
C GLU A 30 -2.00 -2.16 6.18
N VAL A 31 -3.18 -1.59 6.38
CA VAL A 31 -3.39 -0.31 7.08
C VAL A 31 -4.26 -0.54 8.31
N GLY A 32 -3.63 -0.87 9.44
CA GLY A 32 -4.37 -1.36 10.62
C GLY A 32 -5.06 -2.68 10.28
N ASP A 33 -6.37 -2.78 10.50
CA ASP A 33 -7.15 -3.98 10.16
C ASP A 33 -7.61 -4.01 8.69
N LEU A 34 -7.27 -2.97 7.89
CA LEU A 34 -7.73 -2.84 6.52
C LEU A 34 -6.69 -3.38 5.53
N ILE A 35 -7.10 -4.33 4.69
CA ILE A 35 -6.30 -4.82 3.57
C ILE A 35 -6.79 -4.16 2.28
N ILE A 36 -5.84 -3.58 1.54
CA ILE A 36 -6.11 -2.83 0.31
C ILE A 36 -5.24 -3.37 -0.81
N GLY A 37 -5.84 -4.01 -1.81
CA GLY A 37 -5.10 -4.70 -2.87
C GLY A 37 -5.83 -4.71 -4.21
N GLU A 38 -5.44 -5.62 -5.08
CA GLU A 38 -6.28 -6.03 -6.21
C GLU A 38 -7.49 -6.79 -5.66
N LYS A 39 -8.70 -6.29 -5.95
CA LYS A 39 -9.93 -7.00 -5.54
C LYS A 39 -10.35 -7.91 -6.68
N ASP A 40 -10.39 -9.21 -6.42
CA ASP A 40 -10.86 -10.22 -7.36
C ASP A 40 -11.99 -11.03 -6.73
N ASN A 41 -13.21 -10.78 -7.20
CA ASN A 41 -14.41 -11.37 -6.61
C ASN A 41 -14.42 -12.91 -6.66
N GLU A 42 -13.67 -13.58 -7.54
CA GLU A 42 -13.67 -15.05 -7.61
C GLU A 42 -12.67 -15.66 -6.61
N TRP A 43 -11.50 -15.05 -6.46
CA TRP A 43 -10.46 -15.50 -5.54
C TRP A 43 -10.71 -15.07 -4.09
N ASP A 44 -11.29 -13.87 -3.90
CA ASP A 44 -11.53 -13.27 -2.59
C ASP A 44 -12.66 -13.96 -1.81
N ILE A 45 -13.52 -14.75 -2.46
CA ILE A 45 -14.60 -15.50 -1.78
C ILE A 45 -14.04 -16.51 -0.77
N ASN A 46 -12.81 -16.98 -0.96
CA ASN A 46 -12.17 -18.00 -0.13
C ASN A 46 -11.20 -17.42 0.91
N ILE A 47 -11.17 -16.10 1.09
CA ILE A 47 -10.28 -15.41 2.03
C ILE A 47 -11.11 -14.92 3.23
N ASP A 48 -10.71 -15.30 4.45
CA ASP A 48 -11.34 -14.86 5.72
C ASP A 48 -11.13 -13.36 6.03
N ARG A 49 -10.57 -12.60 5.09
CA ARG A 49 -10.20 -11.19 5.20
C ARG A 49 -10.85 -10.40 4.07
N GLU A 50 -11.54 -9.31 4.41
CA GLU A 50 -12.15 -8.42 3.42
C GLU A 50 -11.06 -7.58 2.72
N ILE A 51 -10.87 -7.81 1.42
CA ILE A 51 -9.97 -7.01 0.59
C ILE A 51 -10.75 -5.84 -0.02
N LYS A 52 -10.27 -4.61 0.24
CA LYS A 52 -10.78 -3.42 -0.45
C LYS A 52 -9.97 -3.15 -1.71
N SER A 53 -10.66 -2.76 -2.78
CA SER A 53 -10.01 -2.42 -4.04
C SER A 53 -9.13 -1.18 -3.89
N SER A 54 -7.84 -1.33 -4.15
CA SER A 54 -6.85 -0.27 -4.18
C SER A 54 -7.14 0.83 -5.21
N ARG A 55 -7.94 0.54 -6.25
CA ARG A 55 -8.43 1.55 -7.21
C ARG A 55 -9.54 2.44 -6.65
N SER A 56 -10.19 2.02 -5.58
CA SER A 56 -11.33 2.74 -4.98
C SER A 56 -10.95 3.54 -3.73
N VAL A 57 -10.05 3.00 -2.91
CA VAL A 57 -9.67 3.63 -1.64
C VAL A 57 -8.64 4.73 -1.88
N ARG A 58 -8.89 5.95 -1.39
CA ARG A 58 -7.94 7.07 -1.45
C ARG A 58 -7.20 7.26 -0.14
N LEU A 59 -6.01 7.85 -0.21
CA LEU A 59 -5.18 8.09 0.98
C LEU A 59 -5.90 8.98 2.02
N ARG A 60 -6.63 10.01 1.55
CA ARG A 60 -7.43 10.89 2.42
C ARG A 60 -8.54 10.17 3.18
N ASP A 61 -9.06 9.07 2.63
CA ASP A 61 -10.20 8.34 3.21
C ASP A 61 -9.78 7.54 4.45
N ILE A 62 -8.47 7.30 4.62
CA ILE A 62 -7.90 6.62 5.79
C ILE A 62 -7.81 7.55 7.01
N GLY A 63 -7.65 8.86 6.80
CA GLY A 63 -7.47 9.80 7.90
C GLY A 63 -6.08 9.74 8.55
N PHE A 64 -5.03 9.56 7.75
CA PHE A 64 -3.65 9.52 8.24
C PHE A 64 -3.26 10.77 9.04
N VAL A 65 -2.45 10.57 10.08
CA VAL A 65 -1.74 11.60 10.84
C VAL A 65 -0.22 11.34 10.80
N PRO A 66 0.62 12.36 11.04
CA PRO A 66 2.07 12.16 11.12
C PRO A 66 2.45 11.03 12.09
N LYS A 67 3.45 10.25 11.70
CA LYS A 67 3.95 9.02 12.34
C LYS A 67 3.06 7.78 12.20
N ASN A 68 1.91 7.85 11.52
CA ASN A 68 1.23 6.62 11.12
C ASN A 68 2.15 5.79 10.23
N LYS A 69 1.99 4.48 10.38
CA LYS A 69 2.72 3.45 9.66
C LYS A 69 1.74 2.47 9.05
N PHE A 70 2.10 1.93 7.90
CA PHE A 70 1.37 0.84 7.25
C PHE A 70 2.34 0.05 6.37
N GLU A 71 1.97 -1.17 6.05
CA GLU A 71 2.82 -2.06 5.25
C GLU A 71 2.40 -2.04 3.78
N TYR A 72 3.37 -2.20 2.89
CA TYR A 72 3.18 -2.48 1.48
C TYR A 72 3.93 -3.75 1.14
N ILE A 73 3.19 -4.76 0.67
CA ILE A 73 3.70 -6.08 0.33
C ILE A 73 3.60 -6.22 -1.19
N TYR A 74 4.71 -6.58 -1.83
CA TYR A 74 4.80 -6.81 -3.27
C TYR A 74 5.39 -8.17 -3.55
N ASP A 75 4.80 -8.85 -4.54
CA ASP A 75 5.13 -10.22 -4.93
C ASP A 75 4.90 -11.21 -3.79
N PHE A 76 3.82 -11.98 -3.88
CA PHE A 76 3.45 -12.93 -2.83
C PHE A 76 4.34 -14.17 -2.80
N ASP A 77 5.14 -14.40 -3.84
CA ASP A 77 6.13 -15.47 -3.86
C ASP A 77 7.43 -15.02 -3.16
N ASP A 78 7.97 -13.87 -3.57
CA ASP A 78 9.23 -13.34 -3.00
C ASP A 78 9.04 -12.57 -1.68
N CYS A 79 7.83 -12.12 -1.40
CA CYS A 79 7.40 -11.41 -0.20
C CYS A 79 8.27 -10.19 0.13
N TRP A 80 8.26 -9.20 -0.77
CA TRP A 80 8.91 -7.91 -0.53
C TRP A 80 8.04 -7.03 0.36
N GLU A 81 8.53 -6.71 1.56
CA GLU A 81 7.81 -5.91 2.55
C GLU A 81 8.43 -4.52 2.72
N HIS A 82 7.56 -3.50 2.75
CA HIS A 82 7.91 -2.09 2.96
C HIS A 82 7.10 -1.47 4.09
N GLU A 83 7.79 -0.90 5.08
CA GLU A 83 7.13 -0.06 6.09
C GLU A 83 7.02 1.37 5.56
N ILE A 84 5.81 1.83 5.32
CA ILE A 84 5.54 3.18 4.84
C ILE A 84 5.15 4.07 6.02
N ILE A 85 5.84 5.20 6.16
CA ILE A 85 5.68 6.13 7.28
C ILE A 85 5.18 7.48 6.78
N VAL A 86 4.06 7.93 7.33
CA VAL A 86 3.52 9.27 7.08
C VAL A 86 4.35 10.29 7.86
N GLU A 87 5.20 11.04 7.17
CA GLU A 87 6.05 12.04 7.80
C GLU A 87 5.29 13.33 8.12
N LYS A 88 4.43 13.75 7.19
CA LYS A 88 3.68 15.00 7.30
C LYS A 88 2.40 14.94 6.47
N VAL A 89 1.31 15.46 7.04
CA VAL A 89 0.06 15.70 6.33
C VAL A 89 -0.07 17.21 6.14
N LEU A 90 -0.26 17.66 4.89
CA LEU A 90 -0.50 19.07 4.58
C LEU A 90 -2.00 19.33 4.50
N GLU A 91 -2.40 20.59 4.31
CA GLU A 91 -3.81 20.92 4.15
C GLU A 91 -4.45 20.11 3.01
N PRO A 92 -5.76 19.81 3.10
CA PRO A 92 -6.48 19.03 2.10
C PRO A 92 -6.20 19.53 0.67
N GLY A 93 -5.83 18.63 -0.23
CA GLY A 93 -5.47 18.96 -1.62
C GLY A 93 -4.03 19.45 -1.84
N LYS A 94 -3.24 19.70 -0.78
CA LYS A 94 -1.78 19.94 -0.90
C LYS A 94 -0.96 18.65 -0.81
N GLY A 95 -1.51 17.60 -0.19
CA GLY A 95 -0.95 16.25 -0.22
C GLY A 95 -0.31 15.76 1.09
N ILE A 96 0.23 14.55 1.03
CA ILE A 96 0.86 13.83 2.14
C ILE A 96 2.33 13.59 1.77
N LYS A 97 3.22 13.89 2.72
CA LYS A 97 4.62 13.48 2.64
C LYS A 97 4.76 12.13 3.34
N ILE A 98 5.16 11.14 2.55
CA ILE A 98 5.37 9.76 2.99
C ILE A 98 6.83 9.38 2.71
N SER A 99 7.40 8.58 3.59
CA SER A 99 8.72 7.98 3.45
C SER A 99 8.58 6.46 3.47
N CYS A 100 9.30 5.78 2.59
CA CYS A 100 9.42 4.33 2.63
C CYS A 100 10.65 3.99 3.47
N MET A 101 10.46 3.34 4.61
CA MET A 101 11.54 2.88 5.47
C MET A 101 11.59 1.36 5.46
N TYR A 102 12.80 0.83 5.42
CA TYR A 102 13.13 -0.60 5.46
C TYR A 102 12.74 -1.42 4.21
N TRP A 103 13.68 -2.31 3.86
CA TRP A 103 13.58 -3.31 2.81
C TRP A 103 13.81 -4.64 3.49
N ARG A 104 12.80 -5.51 3.52
CA ARG A 104 12.99 -6.87 3.99
C ARG A 104 12.29 -7.85 3.05
N GLN A 105 13.07 -8.78 2.53
CA GLN A 105 12.54 -10.01 1.94
C GLN A 105 12.34 -10.99 3.10
N LYS A 106 11.10 -11.38 3.40
CA LYS A 106 10.89 -12.52 4.30
C LYS A 106 11.11 -13.78 3.48
N LYS A 107 12.16 -14.56 3.79
CA LYS A 107 12.18 -15.96 3.37
C LYS A 107 11.02 -16.66 4.06
N MET A 108 9.99 -17.05 3.30
CA MET A 108 8.98 -17.97 3.79
C MET A 108 9.71 -19.22 4.27
N SER A 109 9.67 -19.47 5.57
CA SER A 109 10.28 -20.67 6.15
C SER A 109 9.41 -21.85 5.74
N THR A 110 10.05 -22.84 5.10
CA THR A 110 9.45 -24.13 4.72
C THR A 110 9.07 -24.94 5.95
#